data_AF-A0A350LUM1-F1
#
_entry.id   AF-A0A350LUM1-F1
#
_cell.length_a   1.000
_cell.length_b   1.000
_cell.length_c   1.000
_cell.angle_alpha   90.00
_cell.angle_beta   90.00
_cell.angle_gamma   90.00
#
_symmetry.space_group_name_H-M   'P 1'
#
loop_
_entity.id
_entity.type
_entity.pdbx_description
1 polymer ?
#
loop_
_entity_poly.entity_id
_entity_poly.type
_entity_poly.pdbx_seq_one_letter_code
_entity_poly.pdbx_strand_id
1 'polypeptide(L)' 'FASNHAGGILGGISTGQDVVVRFAVKPTSSILTPRRSITVEGDPIEVVTKGRHDPCVGIR' A
#
# COMPACT_ATOMS: atom_id res chain seq x y z
N PHE A 1 -9.27 -28.90 -11.52
CA PHE A 1 -9.16 -28.74 -10.06
C PHE A 1 -10.53 -28.47 -9.47
N ALA A 2 -10.84 -29.01 -8.28
CA ALA A 2 -12.09 -28.70 -7.58
C ALA A 2 -12.02 -27.39 -6.76
N SER A 3 -10.81 -26.86 -6.52
CA SER A 3 -10.54 -25.64 -5.74
C SER A 3 -9.32 -24.88 -6.29
N ASN A 4 -9.11 -23.62 -5.89
CA ASN A 4 -7.98 -22.78 -6.32
C ASN A 4 -7.24 -22.09 -5.15
N HIS A 5 -6.85 -22.86 -4.12
CA HIS A 5 -6.17 -22.29 -2.95
C HIS A 5 -4.75 -21.79 -3.26
N ALA A 6 -4.10 -22.34 -4.28
CA ALA A 6 -2.80 -21.91 -4.75
C ALA A 6 -2.86 -20.61 -5.60
N GLY A 7 -4.06 -20.09 -5.86
CA GLY A 7 -4.24 -18.83 -6.59
C GLY A 7 -3.74 -18.88 -8.04
N GLY A 8 -3.90 -20.03 -8.70
CA GLY A 8 -3.56 -20.22 -10.10
C GLY A 8 -2.09 -20.53 -10.38
N ILE A 9 -1.21 -20.48 -9.37
CA ILE A 9 0.24 -20.71 -9.52
C ILE A 9 0.69 -21.85 -8.60
N LEU A 10 1.33 -22.88 -9.16
CA LEU A 10 1.89 -24.00 -8.40
C LEU A 10 3.32 -24.26 -8.87
N GLY A 11 4.27 -24.33 -7.94
CA GLY A 11 5.69 -24.51 -8.29
C GLY A 11 6.26 -23.39 -9.17
N GLY A 12 5.67 -22.19 -9.11
CA GLY A 12 6.08 -21.06 -9.96
C GLY A 12 5.56 -21.11 -11.40
N ILE A 13 4.67 -22.05 -11.74
CA ILE A 13 4.11 -22.23 -13.09
C ILE A 13 2.58 -22.04 -13.01
N SER A 14 2.00 -21.44 -14.05
CA SER A 14 0.55 -21.29 -14.16
C SER A 14 -0.13 -22.66 -14.29
N THR A 15 -1.26 -22.80 -13.62
CA THR A 15 -2.05 -24.05 -13.58
C THR A 15 -3.22 -24.06 -14.57
N GLY A 16 -3.46 -22.94 -15.27
CA GLY A 16 -4.63 -22.70 -16.12
C GLY A 16 -5.89 -22.27 -15.37
N GLN A 17 -5.88 -22.24 -14.04
CA GLN A 17 -6.93 -21.61 -13.22
C GLN A 17 -6.71 -20.09 -13.14
N ASP A 18 -7.73 -19.35 -12.68
CA ASP A 18 -7.60 -17.92 -12.41
C ASP A 18 -6.40 -17.61 -11.50
N VAL A 19 -5.61 -16.61 -11.89
CA VAL A 19 -4.52 -16.11 -11.05
C VAL A 19 -5.11 -15.17 -10.00
N VAL A 20 -4.96 -15.53 -8.72
CA VAL A 20 -5.51 -14.77 -7.59
C VAL A 20 -4.39 -14.08 -6.85
N VAL A 21 -4.38 -12.75 -6.88
CA VAL A 21 -3.39 -11.91 -6.20
C VAL A 21 -4.08 -11.07 -5.13
N ARG A 22 -3.40 -10.88 -3.99
CA ARG A 22 -3.80 -9.92 -2.96
C ARG A 22 -2.62 -8.99 -2.70
N PHE A 23 -2.90 -7.71 -2.58
CA PHE A 23 -1.89 -6.69 -2.28
C PHE A 23 -2.30 -5.94 -1.02
N ALA A 24 -1.34 -5.63 -0.16
CA ALA A 24 -1.56 -4.87 1.06
C ALA A 24 -1.07 -3.44 0.86
N VAL A 25 -1.94 -2.48 1.11
CA VAL A 25 -1.68 -1.06 0.93
C VAL A 25 -1.63 -0.39 2.30
N LYS A 26 -0.53 0.30 2.61
CA LYS A 26 -0.47 1.12 3.83
C LYS A 26 -1.34 2.39 3.67
N PRO A 27 -1.80 3.01 4.77
CA PRO A 27 -2.45 4.31 4.71
C PRO A 27 -1.58 5.39 4.07
N THR A 28 -2.22 6.39 3.45
CA THR A 28 -1.55 7.56 2.88
C THR A 28 -0.76 8.30 3.96
N SER A 29 0.53 8.57 3.71
CA SER A 29 1.38 9.29 4.67
C SER A 29 0.97 10.76 4.84
N SER A 30 0.49 11.39 3.77
CA SER A 30 0.07 12.79 3.76
C SER A 30 -1.32 12.94 4.35
N ILE A 31 -1.37 13.39 5.61
CA ILE A 31 -2.62 13.61 6.35
C ILE A 31 -2.64 15.02 6.96
N LEU A 32 -3.84 15.55 7.15
CA LEU A 32 -4.05 16.92 7.66
C LEU A 32 -3.57 17.11 9.11
N THR A 33 -3.42 16.01 9.86
CA THR A 33 -2.91 16.07 11.24
C THR A 33 -1.41 16.33 11.25
N PRO A 34 -0.92 17.32 12.01
CA PRO A 34 0.51 17.55 12.20
C PRO A 34 1.24 16.29 12.70
N ARG A 35 2.44 16.05 12.17
CA ARG A 35 3.31 14.92 12.55
C ARG A 35 4.73 15.38 12.78
N ARG A 36 5.39 14.81 13.79
CA ARG A 36 6.82 15.05 14.04
C ARG A 36 7.67 14.33 13.00
N SER A 37 8.71 14.98 12.52
CA SER A 37 9.70 14.48 11.56
C SER A 37 11.04 15.19 11.79
N ILE A 38 11.98 14.97 10.87
CA ILE A 38 13.26 15.68 10.77
C ILE A 38 13.44 16.27 9.36
N THR A 39 14.24 17.34 9.25
CA THR A 39 14.73 17.85 7.96
C THR A 39 15.88 16.98 7.43
N VAL A 40 16.38 17.29 6.22
CA VAL A 40 17.53 16.59 5.64
C VAL A 40 18.80 16.85 6.44
N GLU A 41 18.90 18.03 7.06
CA GLU A 41 19.98 18.45 7.96
C GLU A 41 19.88 17.79 9.35
N GLY A 42 18.78 17.08 9.63
CA GLY A 42 18.56 16.35 10.88
C GLY A 42 17.82 17.13 11.97
N ASP A 43 17.42 18.36 11.70
CA ASP A 43 16.73 19.20 12.67
C ASP A 43 15.26 18.74 12.88
N PRO A 44 14.76 18.70 14.12
CA PRO A 44 13.36 18.36 14.39
C PRO A 44 12.40 19.36 13.73
N ILE A 45 11.35 18.83 13.08
CA ILE A 45 10.30 19.63 12.43
C ILE A 45 8.92 19.01 12.66
N GLU A 46 7.88 19.84 12.66
CA GLU A 46 6.50 19.39 12.56
C GLU A 46 6.00 19.54 11.12
N VAL A 47 5.69 18.41 10.48
CA VAL A 47 5.15 18.35 9.12
C VAL A 47 3.65 18.58 9.19
N VAL A 48 3.20 19.64 8.53
CA VAL A 48 1.78 19.97 8.35
C VAL A 48 1.48 19.97 6.86
N THR A 49 0.75 18.95 6.40
CA THR A 49 0.34 18.90 4.99
C THR A 49 -0.89 19.77 4.76
N LYS A 50 -0.87 20.54 3.67
CA LYS A 50 -1.98 21.42 3.25
C LYS A 50 -2.72 20.80 2.06
N GLY A 51 -3.99 21.16 1.89
CA GLY A 51 -4.81 20.70 0.76
C GLY A 51 -5.44 19.33 0.95
N ARG A 52 -6.17 18.85 -0.07
CA ARG A 52 -6.81 17.52 -0.06
C ARG A 52 -5.82 16.47 -0.54
N HIS A 53 -5.64 15.43 0.27
CA HIS A 53 -4.87 14.24 -0.08
C HIS A 53 -5.82 13.05 -0.22
N ASP A 54 -5.36 12.02 -0.93
CA ASP A 54 -6.14 10.81 -1.12
C ASP A 54 -6.33 10.06 0.22
N PRO A 55 -7.57 9.79 0.66
CA PRO A 55 -7.82 9.06 1.90
C PRO A 55 -7.45 7.56 1.80
N CYS A 56 -7.38 6.98 0.60
CA CYS A 56 -7.02 5.58 0.37
C CYS A 56 -6.37 5.37 -1.01
N VAL A 57 -5.04 5.32 -1.02
CA VAL A 57 -4.26 5.06 -2.25
C VAL A 57 -4.46 3.65 -2.85
N GLY A 58 -5.17 2.75 -2.18
CA GLY A 58 -5.41 1.39 -2.66
C GLY A 58 -6.57 1.24 -3.65
N ILE A 59 -7.34 2.31 -3.88
CA ILE A 59 -8.55 2.30 -4.73
C ILE A 59 -8.25 2.82 -6.15
N ARG A 60 -7.10 3.46 -6.35
CA ARG A 60 -6.71 4.08 -7.62
C ARG A 60 -5.72 3.20 -8.37
#